data_AF-A0A9P8EI04-F1
#
_entry.id   AF-A0A9P8EI04-F1
#
_cell.length_a   1.000
_cell.length_b   1.000
_cell.length_c   1.000
_cell.angle_alpha   90.00
_cell.angle_beta   90.00
_cell.angle_gamma   90.00
#
_symmetry.space_group_name_H-M   'P 1'
#
loop_
_entity.id
_entity.type
_entity.pdbx_description
1 polymer ?
#
loop_
_entity_poly.entity_id
_entity_poly.type
_entity_poly.pdbx_seq_one_letter_code
_entity_poly.pdbx_strand_id
1 'polypeptide(L)'
;MSFLELPLELRLIIYEHAAVEGAAVTIGACELTGKGADLVDRVYGDQRAPLPGLPPMHEPSILDTYASHLLSVSQPARIDVSASPCSQPSTHHSTLSSLLLLNHQINAELSTHFRPKKTRKTSLFVQFPLGLHVFKTKCPDFVQHARSIHIAGSYPKPTSAKQSPQLHQLAHLVSTTLGKSPRYPIEKLEARIYFPGGDSYPRVWDDSSPASVILRNVCGGFIDMEVARGRHGTGIYVSVRPHPDNKRVISTVWRRLVEGDSGQPTCGDWAVDKQWPEWNTEFAPSSPLP
;
A
#
# COMPACT_ATOMS: atom_id res chain seq x y z
N MET A 1 -17.49 23.32 -27.58
CA MET A 1 -18.28 23.09 -26.35
C MET A 1 -17.29 22.82 -25.23
N SER A 2 -17.29 23.66 -24.21
CA SER A 2 -16.46 23.54 -23.01
C SER A 2 -17.11 22.59 -22.00
N PHE A 3 -16.32 21.84 -21.24
CA PHE A 3 -16.81 20.89 -20.25
C PHE A 3 -17.75 21.50 -19.21
N LEU A 4 -17.57 22.78 -18.86
CA LEU A 4 -18.42 23.52 -17.91
C LEU A 4 -19.75 23.99 -18.49
N GLU A 5 -19.89 23.98 -19.81
CA GLU A 5 -21.16 24.29 -20.48
C GLU A 5 -22.15 23.13 -20.37
N LEU A 6 -21.68 21.96 -19.93
CA LEU A 6 -22.55 20.82 -19.65
C LEU A 6 -23.44 21.12 -18.43
N PRO A 7 -24.74 20.74 -18.48
CA PRO A 7 -25.61 20.72 -17.31
C PRO A 7 -24.94 20.07 -16.10
N LEU A 8 -25.22 20.60 -14.90
CA LEU A 8 -24.64 20.14 -13.65
C LEU A 8 -24.79 18.62 -13.48
N GLU A 9 -25.94 18.07 -13.85
CA GLU A 9 -26.24 16.65 -13.78
C GLU A 9 -25.28 15.81 -14.64
N LEU A 10 -24.97 16.28 -15.86
CA LEU A 10 -24.01 15.59 -16.74
C LEU A 10 -22.58 15.70 -16.22
N ARG A 11 -22.20 16.86 -15.66
CA ARG A 11 -20.86 17.02 -15.05
C ARG A 11 -20.71 16.13 -13.84
N LEU A 12 -21.73 16.05 -12.98
CA LEU A 12 -21.76 15.14 -11.83
C LEU A 12 -21.71 13.67 -12.27
N ILE A 13 -22.40 13.26 -13.33
CA ILE A 13 -22.31 11.90 -13.90
C ILE A 13 -20.91 11.63 -14.48
N ILE A 14 -20.30 12.61 -15.16
CA ILE A 14 -18.94 12.49 -15.68
C ILE A 14 -17.93 12.40 -14.53
N TYR A 15 -18.09 13.20 -13.47
CA TYR A 15 -17.28 13.06 -12.26
C TYR A 15 -17.52 11.72 -11.58
N GLU A 16 -18.75 11.19 -11.58
CA GLU A 16 -19.05 9.86 -11.05
C GLU A 16 -18.30 8.77 -11.84
N HIS A 17 -18.26 8.90 -13.16
CA HIS A 17 -17.57 7.95 -14.03
C HIS A 17 -16.04 8.12 -14.01
N ALA A 18 -15.56 9.35 -13.86
CA ALA A 18 -14.13 9.69 -13.79
C ALA A 18 -13.55 9.52 -12.39
N ALA A 19 -14.38 9.54 -11.34
CA ALA A 19 -14.00 9.19 -9.97
C ALA A 19 -13.67 7.70 -9.99
N VAL A 20 -12.37 7.42 -10.07
CA VAL A 20 -11.79 6.15 -10.52
C VAL A 20 -12.44 4.94 -9.85
N GLU A 21 -13.38 4.34 -10.57
CA GLU A 21 -14.10 3.16 -10.15
C GLU A 21 -13.18 1.95 -10.37
N GLY A 22 -12.71 1.31 -9.30
CA GLY A 22 -11.82 0.14 -9.42
C GLY A 22 -10.32 0.45 -9.53
N ALA A 23 -9.87 1.64 -9.13
CA ALA A 23 -8.45 1.99 -9.12
C ALA A 23 -7.64 1.04 -8.22
N ALA A 24 -6.54 0.52 -8.73
CA ALA A 24 -5.48 -0.04 -7.89
C ALA A 24 -4.50 1.08 -7.59
N VAL A 25 -4.27 1.41 -6.33
CA VAL A 25 -3.28 2.42 -5.95
C VAL A 25 -2.11 1.71 -5.28
N THR A 26 -0.89 1.95 -5.74
CA THR A 26 0.31 1.43 -5.09
C THR A 26 1.06 2.52 -4.36
N ILE A 27 1.41 2.26 -3.10
CA ILE A 27 2.00 3.21 -2.17
C ILE A 27 3.28 2.60 -1.59
N GLY A 28 4.38 3.30 -1.77
CA GLY A 28 5.68 2.83 -1.31
C GLY A 28 6.72 3.94 -1.21
N ALA A 29 7.95 3.53 -1.02
CA ALA A 29 9.13 4.38 -1.08
C ALA A 29 10.16 3.73 -1.99
N CYS A 30 10.73 4.52 -2.89
CA CYS A 30 11.75 4.06 -3.84
C CYS A 30 13.12 4.55 -3.41
N GLU A 31 14.15 3.72 -3.65
CA GLU A 31 15.54 4.14 -3.54
C GLU A 31 15.92 5.00 -4.76
N LEU A 32 16.55 6.14 -4.53
CA LEU A 32 17.09 6.99 -5.58
C LEU A 32 18.48 6.51 -5.99
N THR A 33 18.68 6.30 -7.29
CA THR A 33 19.97 5.93 -7.89
C THR A 33 20.41 6.98 -8.89
N GLY A 34 21.72 7.25 -8.99
CA GLY A 34 22.24 8.28 -9.89
C GLY A 34 23.54 8.89 -9.40
N LYS A 35 23.95 10.03 -9.99
CA LYS A 35 25.11 10.79 -9.54
C LYS A 35 24.80 11.54 -8.24
N GLY A 36 25.80 11.66 -7.36
CA GLY A 36 25.63 12.24 -6.02
C GLY A 36 25.02 13.65 -6.00
N ALA A 37 25.41 14.52 -6.94
CA ALA A 37 24.86 15.88 -7.04
C ALA A 37 23.37 15.87 -7.41
N ASP A 38 22.99 15.10 -8.43
CA ASP A 38 21.60 14.98 -8.89
C ASP A 38 20.70 14.38 -7.80
N LEU A 39 21.23 13.42 -7.03
CA LEU A 39 20.51 12.82 -5.92
C LEU A 39 20.26 13.81 -4.78
N VAL A 40 21.28 14.61 -4.41
CA VAL A 40 21.14 15.64 -3.38
C VAL A 40 20.17 16.71 -3.84
N ASP A 41 20.23 17.14 -5.09
CA ASP A 41 19.29 18.09 -5.68
C ASP A 41 17.86 17.54 -5.70
N ARG A 42 17.67 16.26 -6.04
CA ARG A 42 16.35 15.61 -6.03
C ARG A 42 15.69 15.60 -4.64
N VAL A 43 16.49 15.36 -3.60
CA VAL A 43 16.01 15.21 -2.21
C VAL A 43 15.93 16.54 -1.47
N TYR A 44 16.90 17.43 -1.70
CA TYR A 44 17.12 18.66 -0.91
C TYR A 44 17.11 19.95 -1.74
N GLY A 45 17.10 19.85 -3.07
CA GLY A 45 16.98 20.99 -3.98
C GLY A 45 15.61 21.67 -3.86
N ASP A 46 15.51 22.88 -4.40
CA ASP A 46 14.27 23.69 -4.40
C ASP A 46 13.58 23.84 -3.03
N GLN A 47 14.36 23.93 -1.94
CA GLN A 47 13.85 23.99 -0.55
C GLN A 47 12.98 22.78 -0.14
N ARG A 48 13.11 21.65 -0.83
CA ARG A 48 12.40 20.41 -0.46
C ARG A 48 12.95 19.87 0.84
N ALA A 49 12.05 19.51 1.74
CA ALA A 49 12.38 18.76 2.95
C ALA A 49 12.06 17.27 2.71
N PRO A 50 13.00 16.34 2.94
CA PRO A 50 12.73 14.92 2.85
C PRO A 50 11.64 14.52 3.86
N LEU A 51 10.85 13.50 3.52
CA LEU A 51 9.81 13.02 4.42
C LEU A 51 10.44 12.48 5.72
N PRO A 52 10.07 13.02 6.89
CA PRO A 52 10.73 12.67 8.15
C PRO A 52 10.44 11.22 8.53
N GLY A 53 11.46 10.37 8.59
CA GLY A 53 11.33 8.96 8.95
C GLY A 53 11.53 7.99 7.78
N LEU A 54 11.71 8.48 6.55
CA LEU A 54 12.27 7.68 5.46
C LEU A 54 13.80 7.56 5.59
N PRO A 55 14.39 6.46 5.09
CA PRO A 55 15.84 6.37 4.99
C PRO A 55 16.41 7.47 4.07
N PRO A 56 17.69 7.82 4.21
CA PRO A 56 18.35 8.73 3.27
C PRO A 56 18.17 8.23 1.83
N MET A 57 18.11 9.16 0.87
CA MET A 57 18.04 8.84 -0.56
C MET A 57 16.78 8.05 -0.98
N HIS A 58 15.69 8.15 -0.20
CA HIS A 58 14.41 7.57 -0.56
C HIS A 58 13.37 8.65 -0.83
N GLU A 59 12.55 8.44 -1.86
CA GLU A 59 11.44 9.32 -2.23
C GLU A 59 10.10 8.56 -2.06
N PRO A 60 9.05 9.18 -1.48
CA PRO A 60 7.72 8.58 -1.46
C PRO A 60 7.17 8.44 -2.89
N SER A 61 6.61 7.29 -3.21
CA SER A 61 5.98 7.01 -4.50
C SER A 61 4.52 6.58 -4.30
N ILE A 62 3.62 7.29 -4.99
CA ILE A 62 2.18 6.99 -5.01
C ILE A 62 1.80 6.88 -6.49
N LEU A 63 1.34 5.71 -6.88
CA LEU A 63 0.95 5.39 -8.25
C LEU A 63 -0.53 5.05 -8.29
N ASP A 64 -1.24 5.62 -9.26
CA ASP A 64 -2.68 5.38 -9.48
C ASP A 64 -2.96 4.03 -10.19
N THR A 65 -1.93 3.19 -10.31
CA THR A 65 -1.99 1.83 -10.88
C THR A 65 -1.26 0.83 -10.00
N TYR A 66 -1.54 -0.46 -10.23
CA TYR A 66 -0.80 -1.55 -9.58
C TYR A 66 0.64 -1.62 -10.10
N ALA A 67 1.60 -1.57 -9.18
CA ALA A 67 3.03 -1.62 -9.45
C ALA A 67 3.72 -2.69 -8.60
N SER A 68 3.84 -3.91 -9.14
CA SER A 68 4.47 -5.05 -8.45
C SER A 68 5.92 -4.78 -8.02
N HIS A 69 6.68 -4.05 -8.84
CA HIS A 69 8.08 -3.69 -8.56
C HIS A 69 8.25 -2.84 -7.30
N LEU A 70 7.24 -2.04 -6.93
CA LEU A 70 7.25 -1.22 -5.72
C LEU A 70 7.01 -2.05 -4.44
N LEU A 71 6.39 -3.23 -4.58
CA LEU A 71 6.11 -4.16 -3.49
C LEU A 71 7.15 -5.28 -3.38
N SER A 72 7.98 -5.46 -4.41
CA SER A 72 8.95 -6.55 -4.49
C SER A 72 10.04 -6.43 -3.42
N VAL A 73 10.29 -7.56 -2.75
CA VAL A 73 11.36 -7.68 -1.74
C VAL A 73 12.70 -8.00 -2.40
N SER A 74 12.69 -8.83 -3.45
CA SER A 74 13.89 -9.29 -4.16
C SER A 74 14.46 -8.21 -5.09
N GLN A 75 13.57 -7.42 -5.71
CA GLN A 75 13.91 -6.38 -6.67
C GLN A 75 13.21 -5.07 -6.27
N PRO A 76 13.72 -4.37 -5.25
CA PRO A 76 13.10 -3.14 -4.78
C PRO A 76 13.11 -2.06 -5.86
N ALA A 77 12.04 -1.27 -5.92
CA ALA A 77 11.91 -0.18 -6.87
C ALA A 77 13.02 0.88 -6.71
N ARG A 78 13.65 1.22 -7.83
CA ARG A 78 14.68 2.25 -7.93
C ARG A 78 14.28 3.30 -8.94
N ILE A 79 14.51 4.56 -8.59
CA ILE A 79 14.31 5.69 -9.50
C ILE A 79 15.68 6.19 -9.92
N ASP A 80 15.99 6.11 -11.22
CA ASP A 80 17.18 6.73 -11.78
C ASP A 80 16.94 8.23 -11.98
N VAL A 81 17.59 9.04 -11.16
CA VAL A 81 17.48 10.50 -11.22
C VAL A 81 18.05 11.06 -12.53
N SER A 82 19.02 10.36 -13.13
CA SER A 82 19.66 10.80 -14.37
C SER A 82 18.81 10.54 -15.62
N ALA A 83 17.82 9.65 -15.53
CA ALA A 83 16.91 9.31 -16.63
C ALA A 83 15.63 10.15 -16.63
N SER A 84 15.33 10.87 -15.54
CA SER A 84 14.12 11.67 -15.43
C SER A 84 14.43 13.13 -15.78
N PRO A 85 14.02 13.64 -16.95
CA PRO A 85 14.17 15.06 -17.22
C PRO A 85 13.39 15.84 -16.16
N CYS A 86 14.10 16.77 -15.51
CA CYS A 86 13.53 17.82 -14.69
C CYS A 86 12.31 18.39 -15.42
N SER A 87 11.11 18.15 -14.88
CA SER A 87 9.90 18.81 -15.34
C SER A 87 10.10 20.30 -15.07
N GLN A 88 10.58 21.02 -16.08
CA GLN A 88 10.67 22.46 -16.02
C GLN A 88 9.29 23.02 -15.69
N PRO A 89 9.15 23.95 -14.73
CA PRO A 89 7.92 24.69 -14.58
C PRO A 89 7.75 25.57 -15.82
N SER A 90 6.95 25.13 -16.79
CA SER A 90 6.53 25.97 -17.91
C SER A 90 5.60 27.06 -17.37
N THR A 91 6.15 28.26 -17.25
CA THR A 91 5.44 29.49 -16.91
C THR A 91 4.37 29.81 -17.95
N HIS A 92 3.13 29.42 -17.67
CA HIS A 92 1.93 30.02 -18.24
C HIS A 92 1.11 30.64 -17.11
N HIS A 93 1.36 31.92 -16.81
CA HIS A 93 0.71 32.60 -15.68
C HIS A 93 -0.77 32.98 -15.90
N SER A 94 -1.32 32.87 -17.12
CA SER A 94 -2.76 33.11 -17.36
C SER A 94 -3.64 31.86 -17.20
N THR A 95 -3.05 30.66 -17.19
CA THR A 95 -3.78 29.40 -17.00
C THR A 95 -3.93 29.02 -15.52
N LEU A 96 -3.02 29.43 -14.65
CA LEU A 96 -3.04 29.02 -13.23
C LEU A 96 -4.27 29.56 -12.48
N SER A 97 -4.59 30.85 -12.63
CA SER A 97 -5.78 31.43 -12.00
C SER A 97 -7.06 30.83 -12.55
N SER A 98 -7.11 30.60 -13.87
CA SER A 98 -8.23 29.91 -14.52
C SER A 98 -8.37 28.49 -13.96
N LEU A 99 -7.28 27.74 -13.86
CA LEU A 99 -7.26 26.39 -13.28
C LEU A 99 -7.69 26.38 -11.81
N LEU A 100 -7.24 27.34 -11.01
CA LEU A 100 -7.66 27.46 -9.61
C LEU A 100 -9.17 27.74 -9.50
N LEU A 101 -9.70 28.64 -10.31
CA LEU A 101 -11.14 28.94 -10.35
C LEU A 101 -11.95 27.72 -10.79
N LEU A 102 -11.47 27.00 -11.81
CA LEU A 102 -12.07 25.74 -12.23
C LEU A 102 -12.01 24.70 -11.12
N ASN A 103 -10.88 24.57 -10.43
CA ASN A 103 -10.74 23.64 -9.32
C ASN A 103 -11.69 24.00 -8.17
N HIS A 104 -11.81 25.28 -7.84
CA HIS A 104 -12.74 25.76 -6.83
C HIS A 104 -14.19 25.51 -7.22
N GLN A 105 -14.56 25.76 -8.46
CA GLN A 105 -15.91 25.53 -8.96
C GLN A 105 -16.25 24.04 -8.96
N ILE A 106 -15.35 23.19 -9.50
CA ILE A 106 -15.49 21.73 -9.48
C ILE A 106 -15.58 21.23 -8.05
N ASN A 107 -14.73 21.72 -7.14
CA ASN A 107 -14.75 21.33 -5.73
C ASN A 107 -16.03 21.80 -5.02
N ALA A 108 -16.53 23.00 -5.31
CA ALA A 108 -17.81 23.49 -4.77
C ALA A 108 -18.98 22.61 -5.25
N GLU A 109 -18.99 22.25 -6.53
CA GLU A 109 -20.01 21.36 -7.09
C GLU A 109 -19.92 19.94 -6.51
N LEU A 110 -18.70 19.41 -6.37
CA LEU A 110 -18.45 18.12 -5.75
C LEU A 110 -18.88 18.13 -4.27
N SER A 111 -18.47 19.12 -3.49
CA SER A 111 -18.80 19.20 -2.07
C SER A 111 -20.29 19.46 -1.80
N THR A 112 -20.97 20.20 -2.67
CA THR A 112 -22.37 20.62 -2.45
C THR A 112 -23.37 19.63 -3.04
N HIS A 113 -23.09 19.07 -4.22
CA HIS A 113 -24.07 18.31 -5.00
C HIS A 113 -23.64 16.88 -5.29
N PHE A 114 -22.34 16.60 -5.30
CA PHE A 114 -21.85 15.24 -5.44
C PHE A 114 -21.91 14.55 -4.09
N ARG A 115 -22.89 13.66 -3.92
CA ARG A 115 -22.77 12.60 -2.93
C ARG A 115 -21.94 11.51 -3.60
N PRO A 116 -20.63 11.39 -3.33
CA PRO A 116 -19.90 10.22 -3.81
C PRO A 116 -20.70 9.01 -3.34
N LYS A 117 -21.17 8.19 -4.28
CA LYS A 117 -21.60 6.85 -3.88
C LYS A 117 -20.39 6.30 -3.12
N LYS A 118 -20.61 5.78 -1.91
CA LYS A 118 -19.58 5.05 -1.17
C LYS A 118 -19.31 3.72 -1.89
N THR A 119 -18.98 3.76 -3.18
CA THR A 119 -18.47 2.64 -3.93
C THR A 119 -17.00 2.53 -3.56
N ARG A 120 -16.75 1.91 -2.41
CA ARG A 120 -15.41 1.46 -2.05
C ARG A 120 -15.02 0.39 -3.04
N LYS A 121 -14.37 0.79 -4.12
CA LYS A 121 -13.90 -0.10 -5.18
C LYS A 121 -12.38 -0.03 -5.35
N THR A 122 -11.71 0.86 -4.63
CA THR A 122 -10.26 1.03 -4.70
C THR A 122 -9.54 -0.08 -3.93
N SER A 123 -8.57 -0.74 -4.57
CA SER A 123 -7.67 -1.67 -3.90
C SER A 123 -6.36 -0.93 -3.61
N LEU A 124 -6.00 -0.79 -2.34
CA LEU A 124 -4.73 -0.17 -1.93
C LEU A 124 -3.65 -1.23 -1.80
N PHE A 125 -2.53 -1.05 -2.47
CA PHE A 125 -1.33 -1.89 -2.36
C PHE A 125 -0.24 -1.09 -1.66
N VAL A 126 0.20 -1.55 -0.49
CA VAL A 126 1.09 -0.79 0.39
C VAL A 126 2.35 -1.59 0.67
N GLN A 127 3.49 -0.98 0.40
CA GLN A 127 4.79 -1.55 0.72
C GLN A 127 5.04 -1.53 2.23
N PHE A 128 5.50 -2.66 2.79
CA PHE A 128 5.89 -2.78 4.18
C PHE A 128 7.43 -2.77 4.33
N PRO A 129 8.00 -1.99 5.27
CA PRO A 129 7.33 -1.11 6.24
C PRO A 129 7.22 0.36 5.80
N LEU A 130 7.94 0.80 4.76
CA LEU A 130 8.07 2.22 4.40
C LEU A 130 6.79 2.82 3.80
N GLY A 131 6.08 2.07 2.97
CA GLY A 131 4.83 2.51 2.36
C GLY A 131 3.73 2.81 3.38
N LEU A 132 3.70 2.14 4.54
CA LEU A 132 2.78 2.49 5.64
C LEU A 132 3.03 3.91 6.18
N HIS A 133 4.29 4.33 6.22
CA HIS A 133 4.65 5.66 6.68
C HIS A 133 4.26 6.71 5.65
N VAL A 134 4.52 6.45 4.37
CA VAL A 134 4.09 7.30 3.25
C VAL A 134 2.56 7.43 3.23
N PHE A 135 1.85 6.31 3.37
CA PHE A 135 0.40 6.26 3.44
C PHE A 135 -0.15 7.17 4.54
N LYS A 136 0.36 7.04 5.77
CA LYS A 136 -0.10 7.85 6.90
C LYS A 136 0.17 9.35 6.72
N THR A 137 1.28 9.71 6.08
CA THR A 137 1.75 11.10 6.00
C THR A 137 1.24 11.87 4.79
N LYS A 138 1.11 11.21 3.64
CA LYS A 138 0.78 11.85 2.35
C LYS A 138 -0.65 11.59 1.90
N CYS A 139 -1.21 10.41 2.19
CA CYS A 139 -2.52 10.01 1.67
C CYS A 139 -3.39 9.24 2.69
N PRO A 140 -3.62 9.80 3.90
CA PRO A 140 -4.45 9.12 4.91
C PRO A 140 -5.91 8.94 4.45
N ASP A 141 -6.41 9.81 3.58
CA ASP A 141 -7.80 9.80 3.11
C ASP A 141 -8.11 8.68 2.12
N PHE A 142 -7.08 8.01 1.58
CA PHE A 142 -7.27 6.89 0.66
C PHE A 142 -7.97 5.72 1.36
N VAL A 143 -7.83 5.60 2.68
CA VAL A 143 -8.52 4.60 3.48
C VAL A 143 -10.05 4.71 3.40
N GLN A 144 -10.58 5.92 3.16
CA GLN A 144 -12.03 6.15 3.16
C GLN A 144 -12.70 5.51 1.94
N HIS A 145 -11.93 5.38 0.85
CA HIS A 145 -12.33 4.87 -0.46
C HIS A 145 -11.88 3.42 -0.69
N ALA A 146 -11.03 2.89 0.20
CA ALA A 146 -10.49 1.54 0.10
C ALA A 146 -11.59 0.49 0.26
N ARG A 147 -11.73 -0.38 -0.76
CA ARG A 147 -12.42 -1.67 -0.65
C ARG A 147 -11.54 -2.67 0.07
N SER A 148 -10.26 -2.69 -0.30
CA SER A 148 -9.28 -3.62 0.22
C SER A 148 -7.92 -2.99 0.40
N ILE A 149 -7.14 -3.59 1.29
CA ILE A 149 -5.78 -3.18 1.57
C ILE A 149 -4.91 -4.42 1.46
N HIS A 150 -3.91 -4.36 0.59
CA HIS A 150 -2.93 -5.39 0.32
C HIS A 150 -1.57 -4.86 0.77
N ILE A 151 -0.93 -5.54 1.72
CA ILE A 151 0.35 -5.14 2.30
C ILE A 151 1.38 -6.18 1.86
N ALA A 152 2.48 -5.74 1.27
CA ALA A 152 3.58 -6.63 0.90
C ALA A 152 4.93 -6.03 1.28
N GLY A 153 5.84 -6.86 1.75
CA GLY A 153 7.21 -6.41 2.00
C GLY A 153 7.99 -7.37 2.91
N SER A 154 9.07 -6.86 3.48
CA SER A 154 9.96 -7.64 4.32
C SER A 154 10.06 -7.08 5.74
N TYR A 155 10.18 -7.99 6.71
CA TYR A 155 10.45 -7.66 8.10
C TYR A 155 11.79 -8.28 8.53
N PRO A 156 12.92 -7.56 8.34
CA PRO A 156 14.22 -8.04 8.75
C PRO A 156 14.35 -8.07 10.28
N LYS A 157 15.39 -8.74 10.78
CA LYS A 157 15.69 -8.77 12.22
C LYS A 157 15.83 -7.33 12.73
N PRO A 158 15.07 -6.91 13.75
CA PRO A 158 15.22 -5.57 14.30
C PRO A 158 16.65 -5.42 14.83
N THR A 159 17.37 -4.42 14.34
CA THR A 159 18.72 -4.08 14.80
C THR A 159 18.71 -3.36 16.16
N SER A 160 17.54 -2.89 16.60
CA SER A 160 17.31 -2.17 17.86
C SER A 160 16.06 -2.69 18.56
N ALA A 161 16.11 -2.77 19.90
CA ALA A 161 14.98 -3.20 20.74
C ALA A 161 13.82 -2.17 20.83
N LYS A 162 13.91 -1.02 20.14
CA LYS A 162 12.83 -0.02 20.13
C LYS A 162 11.71 -0.47 19.19
N GLN A 163 10.45 -0.40 19.67
CA GLN A 163 9.27 -0.62 18.84
C GLN A 163 9.32 0.27 17.61
N SER A 164 9.23 -0.33 16.43
CA SER A 164 9.30 0.41 15.18
C SER A 164 8.01 1.23 14.99
N PRO A 165 8.10 2.53 14.65
CA PRO A 165 6.92 3.39 14.49
C PRO A 165 5.96 2.86 13.41
N GLN A 166 6.44 2.04 12.49
CA GLN A 166 5.67 1.42 11.42
C GLN A 166 4.69 0.35 11.94
N LEU A 167 5.01 -0.35 13.03
CA LEU A 167 4.07 -1.29 13.65
C LEU A 167 2.91 -0.58 14.33
N HIS A 168 3.14 0.60 14.93
CA HIS A 168 2.07 1.46 15.45
C HIS A 168 1.18 1.98 14.32
N GLN A 169 1.76 2.29 13.16
CA GLN A 169 0.99 2.68 11.96
C GLN A 169 0.13 1.52 11.44
N LEU A 170 0.67 0.30 11.42
CA LEU A 170 -0.08 -0.91 11.06
C LEU A 170 -1.23 -1.17 12.05
N ALA A 171 -0.98 -1.08 13.35
CA ALA A 171 -2.00 -1.25 14.39
C ALA A 171 -3.15 -0.23 14.23
N HIS A 172 -2.81 1.03 13.98
CA HIS A 172 -3.78 2.08 13.71
C HIS A 172 -4.59 1.81 12.43
N LEU A 173 -3.93 1.36 11.36
CA LEU A 173 -4.61 1.00 10.11
C LEU A 173 -5.61 -0.14 10.34
N VAL A 174 -5.18 -1.23 10.98
CA VAL A 174 -6.04 -2.40 11.23
C VAL A 174 -7.20 -2.05 12.16
N SER A 175 -6.95 -1.30 13.24
CA SER A 175 -8.02 -0.92 14.18
C SER A 175 -9.06 0.01 13.56
N THR A 176 -8.65 0.91 12.65
CA THR A 176 -9.59 1.83 11.97
C THR A 176 -10.41 1.16 10.87
N THR A 177 -9.94 0.03 10.32
CA THR A 177 -10.62 -0.67 9.20
C THR A 177 -11.31 -1.97 9.60
N LEU A 178 -10.77 -2.72 10.56
CA LEU A 178 -11.23 -4.05 11.00
C LEU A 178 -11.33 -4.20 12.54
N GLY A 179 -11.25 -3.08 13.27
CA GLY A 179 -11.43 -3.06 14.72
C GLY A 179 -12.89 -3.23 15.15
N LYS A 180 -13.16 -3.04 16.45
CA LYS A 180 -14.51 -3.21 17.05
C LYS A 180 -15.55 -2.23 16.49
N SER A 181 -15.10 -1.05 16.12
CA SER A 181 -15.93 0.01 15.54
C SER A 181 -15.14 0.68 14.42
N PRO A 182 -15.05 0.03 13.25
CA PRO A 182 -14.20 0.50 12.18
C PRO A 182 -14.75 1.83 11.64
N ARG A 183 -13.91 2.86 11.64
CA ARG A 183 -14.26 4.17 11.04
C ARG A 183 -14.37 4.05 9.53
N TYR A 184 -13.53 3.22 8.93
CA TYR A 184 -13.45 3.01 7.49
C TYR A 184 -13.47 1.51 7.17
N PRO A 185 -14.65 0.84 7.26
CA PRO A 185 -14.71 -0.60 7.09
C PRO A 185 -14.26 -1.03 5.68
N ILE A 186 -13.40 -2.04 5.61
CA ILE A 186 -12.93 -2.63 4.35
C ILE A 186 -13.49 -4.04 4.21
N GLU A 187 -13.56 -4.53 2.97
CA GLU A 187 -14.02 -5.88 2.66
C GLU A 187 -12.94 -6.92 2.86
N LYS A 188 -11.67 -6.56 2.66
CA LYS A 188 -10.53 -7.47 2.80
C LYS A 188 -9.24 -6.73 3.18
N LEU A 189 -8.56 -7.21 4.21
CA LEU A 189 -7.14 -6.92 4.44
C LEU A 189 -6.33 -8.14 4.02
N GLU A 190 -5.27 -7.91 3.30
CA GLU A 190 -4.34 -8.92 2.85
C GLU A 190 -2.92 -8.47 3.21
N ALA A 191 -2.13 -9.32 3.86
CA ALA A 191 -0.76 -8.99 4.25
C ALA A 191 0.17 -10.16 3.96
N ARG A 192 1.20 -9.93 3.14
CA ARG A 192 2.26 -10.87 2.79
C ARG A 192 3.61 -10.32 3.24
N ILE A 193 4.11 -10.84 4.36
CA ILE A 193 5.34 -10.34 4.97
C ILE A 193 6.41 -11.42 4.93
N TYR A 194 7.56 -11.09 4.35
CA TYR A 194 8.72 -11.98 4.27
C TYR A 194 9.71 -11.72 5.40
N PHE A 195 10.05 -12.75 6.15
CA PHE A 195 11.02 -12.71 7.25
C PHE A 195 12.32 -13.37 6.79
N PRO A 196 13.37 -12.60 6.43
CA PRO A 196 14.62 -13.16 5.95
C PRO A 196 15.43 -13.83 7.08
N GLY A 197 16.13 -14.91 6.75
CA GLY A 197 16.98 -15.69 7.65
C GLY A 197 16.43 -17.10 7.94
N GLY A 198 17.31 -18.08 8.10
CA GLY A 198 16.92 -19.48 8.39
C GLY A 198 16.32 -19.70 9.79
N ASP A 199 16.58 -18.78 10.73
CA ASP A 199 16.03 -18.73 12.09
C ASP A 199 14.80 -17.81 12.20
N SER A 200 14.17 -17.47 11.07
CA SER A 200 13.11 -16.46 11.01
C SER A 200 11.77 -16.89 11.60
N TYR A 201 11.48 -18.19 11.67
CA TYR A 201 10.16 -18.72 12.02
C TYR A 201 9.65 -18.29 13.41
N PRO A 202 10.43 -18.37 14.51
CA PRO A 202 9.98 -17.91 15.82
C PRO A 202 9.54 -16.44 15.82
N ARG A 203 10.23 -15.59 15.04
CA ARG A 203 9.95 -14.14 14.97
C ARG A 203 8.61 -13.80 14.34
N VAL A 204 8.01 -14.73 13.59
CA VAL A 204 6.67 -14.54 13.03
C VAL A 204 5.64 -14.41 14.17
N TRP A 205 5.91 -15.02 15.32
CA TRP A 205 4.99 -15.09 16.46
C TRP A 205 5.38 -14.14 17.61
N ASP A 206 6.45 -13.37 17.47
CA ASP A 206 6.83 -12.36 18.45
C ASP A 206 5.69 -11.34 18.64
N ASP A 207 5.56 -10.77 19.84
CA ASP A 207 4.55 -9.73 20.13
C ASP A 207 4.70 -8.48 19.25
N SER A 208 5.91 -8.26 18.75
CA SER A 208 6.26 -7.16 17.84
C SER A 208 6.27 -7.58 16.37
N SER A 209 5.78 -8.76 16.02
CA SER A 209 5.67 -9.19 14.62
C SER A 209 4.48 -8.51 13.93
N PRO A 210 4.56 -8.20 12.63
CA PRO A 210 3.42 -7.70 11.87
C PRO A 210 2.19 -8.62 11.94
N ALA A 211 2.39 -9.93 11.98
CA ALA A 211 1.31 -10.91 12.11
C ALA A 211 0.58 -10.77 13.46
N SER A 212 1.33 -10.73 14.57
CA SER A 212 0.78 -10.52 15.91
C SER A 212 0.08 -9.17 16.04
N VAL A 213 0.64 -8.11 15.44
CA VAL A 213 0.00 -6.78 15.40
C VAL A 213 -1.34 -6.83 14.67
N ILE A 214 -1.44 -7.47 13.51
CA ILE A 214 -2.71 -7.63 12.80
C ILE A 214 -3.70 -8.41 13.65
N LEU A 215 -3.32 -9.59 14.14
CA LEU A 215 -4.18 -10.48 14.92
C LEU A 215 -4.69 -9.85 16.22
N ARG A 216 -3.91 -8.97 16.84
CA ARG A 216 -4.29 -8.26 18.07
C ARG A 216 -5.30 -7.15 17.82
N ASN A 217 -5.24 -6.49 16.66
CA ASN A 217 -6.06 -5.30 16.36
C ASN A 217 -7.35 -5.62 15.60
N VAL A 218 -7.47 -6.82 15.02
CA VAL A 218 -8.71 -7.31 14.42
C VAL A 218 -9.70 -7.75 15.50
N CYS A 219 -10.94 -7.26 15.46
CA CYS A 219 -11.96 -7.60 16.46
C CYS A 219 -12.73 -8.90 16.15
N GLY A 220 -12.79 -9.30 14.88
CA GLY A 220 -13.56 -10.43 14.39
C GLY A 220 -13.34 -10.60 12.89
N GLY A 221 -13.97 -11.61 12.28
CA GLY A 221 -13.80 -11.93 10.87
C GLY A 221 -13.29 -13.34 10.62
N PHE A 222 -13.28 -13.69 9.34
CA PHE A 222 -12.49 -14.81 8.82
C PHE A 222 -11.04 -14.37 8.71
N ILE A 223 -10.17 -15.02 9.49
CA ILE A 223 -8.75 -14.77 9.54
C ILE A 223 -8.07 -16.02 8.98
N ASP A 224 -7.70 -15.97 7.71
CA ASP A 224 -7.03 -17.05 7.03
C ASP A 224 -5.54 -16.76 6.99
N MET A 225 -4.72 -17.69 7.47
CA MET A 225 -3.28 -17.54 7.55
C MET A 225 -2.56 -18.66 6.79
N GLU A 226 -1.45 -18.32 6.15
CA GLU A 226 -0.52 -19.28 5.59
C GLU A 226 0.90 -18.95 6.04
N VAL A 227 1.58 -19.95 6.58
CA VAL A 227 2.97 -19.87 7.03
C VAL A 227 3.82 -20.69 6.07
N ALA A 228 4.55 -20.01 5.18
CA ALA A 228 5.47 -20.64 4.24
C ALA A 228 6.88 -20.64 4.84
N ARG A 229 7.39 -21.81 5.26
CA ARG A 229 8.71 -21.94 5.90
C ARG A 229 9.75 -22.51 4.95
N GLY A 230 10.87 -21.82 4.79
CA GLY A 230 11.97 -22.20 3.92
C GLY A 230 13.31 -22.24 4.64
N ARG A 231 14.37 -22.51 3.88
CA ARG A 231 15.75 -22.48 4.37
C ARG A 231 16.28 -21.05 4.54
N HIS A 232 15.89 -20.16 3.63
CA HIS A 232 16.40 -18.79 3.54
C HIS A 232 15.51 -17.76 4.25
N GLY A 233 14.25 -18.11 4.54
CA GLY A 233 13.30 -17.24 5.21
C GLY A 233 11.97 -17.92 5.52
N THR A 234 11.06 -17.14 6.11
CA THR A 234 9.68 -17.52 6.38
C THR A 234 8.73 -16.46 5.83
N GLY A 235 7.77 -16.83 5.00
CA GLY A 235 6.67 -15.99 4.56
C GLY A 235 5.45 -16.17 5.46
N ILE A 236 4.82 -15.06 5.87
CA ILE A 236 3.49 -15.08 6.50
C ILE A 236 2.49 -14.36 5.60
N TYR A 237 1.42 -15.07 5.27
CA TYR A 237 0.28 -14.53 4.54
C TYR A 237 -0.89 -14.50 5.52
N VAL A 238 -1.48 -13.32 5.72
CA VAL A 238 -2.64 -13.09 6.58
C VAL A 238 -3.71 -12.42 5.73
N SER A 239 -4.87 -13.05 5.63
CA SER A 239 -6.06 -12.50 4.99
C SER A 239 -7.16 -12.36 6.02
N VAL A 240 -7.75 -11.17 6.13
CA VAL A 240 -8.82 -10.88 7.08
C VAL A 240 -10.03 -10.33 6.33
N ARG A 241 -11.18 -10.96 6.53
CA ARG A 241 -12.46 -10.56 5.95
C ARG A 241 -13.51 -10.40 7.06
N PRO A 242 -14.34 -9.36 7.05
CA PRO A 242 -15.42 -9.22 8.03
C PRO A 242 -16.35 -10.43 8.04
N HIS A 243 -16.80 -10.83 9.22
CA HIS A 243 -17.81 -11.88 9.40
C HIS A 243 -19.16 -11.20 9.71
N PRO A 244 -20.29 -11.60 9.10
CA PRO A 244 -21.60 -10.99 9.35
C PRO A 244 -21.97 -10.92 10.84
N ASP A 245 -21.78 -12.01 11.58
CA ASP A 245 -22.00 -12.08 13.04
C ASP A 245 -20.86 -11.51 13.91
N ASN A 246 -19.85 -10.88 13.30
CA ASN A 246 -18.63 -10.42 13.99
C ASN A 246 -17.89 -11.52 14.79
N LYS A 247 -18.08 -12.79 14.43
CA LYS A 247 -17.36 -13.93 15.01
C LYS A 247 -15.92 -13.94 14.52
N ARG A 248 -15.00 -14.39 15.37
CA ARG A 248 -13.60 -14.57 15.02
C ARG A 248 -13.36 -16.04 14.65
N VAL A 249 -13.07 -16.29 13.38
CA VAL A 249 -12.75 -17.64 12.86
C VAL A 249 -11.33 -17.59 12.32
N ILE A 250 -10.44 -18.45 12.84
CA ILE A 250 -9.03 -18.48 12.42
C ILE A 250 -8.76 -19.81 11.73
N SER A 251 -8.17 -19.75 10.53
CA SER A 251 -7.63 -20.89 9.80
C SER A 251 -6.14 -20.66 9.57
N THR A 252 -5.32 -21.71 9.70
CA THR A 252 -3.88 -21.60 9.46
C THR A 252 -3.37 -22.83 8.72
N VAL A 253 -2.62 -22.60 7.65
CA VAL A 253 -1.99 -23.64 6.84
C VAL A 253 -0.47 -23.44 6.85
N TRP A 254 0.28 -24.52 7.04
CA TRP A 254 1.73 -24.50 6.93
C TRP A 254 2.15 -25.06 5.57
N ARG A 255 3.10 -24.40 4.93
CA ARG A 255 3.64 -24.80 3.63
C ARG A 255 5.16 -24.74 3.64
N ARG A 256 5.76 -25.52 2.74
CA ARG A 256 7.17 -25.41 2.43
C ARG A 256 7.37 -24.22 1.49
N LEU A 257 8.30 -23.32 1.86
CA LEU A 257 8.76 -22.25 1.00
C LEU A 257 9.98 -22.73 0.22
N VAL A 258 9.90 -22.62 -1.10
CA VAL A 258 10.93 -23.04 -2.06
C VAL A 258 11.50 -21.76 -2.68
N GLU A 259 12.72 -21.39 -2.29
CA GLU A 259 13.40 -20.16 -2.73
C GLU A 259 14.91 -20.26 -2.51
N GLY A 260 15.69 -19.56 -3.36
CA GLY A 260 17.12 -19.31 -3.18
C GLY A 260 18.08 -20.41 -3.64
N ASP A 261 17.59 -21.62 -3.97
CA ASP A 261 18.44 -22.64 -4.62
C ASP A 261 18.44 -22.50 -6.15
N SER A 262 19.37 -23.18 -6.84
CA SER A 262 19.47 -23.15 -8.31
C SER A 262 18.16 -23.57 -8.98
N GLY A 263 17.59 -22.68 -9.82
CA GLY A 263 16.32 -22.91 -10.53
C GLY A 263 15.06 -22.57 -9.72
N GLN A 264 15.20 -22.12 -8.48
CA GLN A 264 14.09 -21.64 -7.65
C GLN A 264 13.93 -20.11 -7.73
N PRO A 265 12.75 -19.57 -7.35
CA PRO A 265 12.55 -18.13 -7.21
C PRO A 265 13.57 -17.47 -6.27
N THR A 266 13.81 -16.18 -6.47
CA THR A 266 14.69 -15.39 -5.60
C THR A 266 14.07 -15.27 -4.22
N CYS A 267 14.90 -15.23 -3.17
CA CYS A 267 14.42 -15.04 -1.81
C CYS A 267 13.53 -13.80 -1.70
N GLY A 268 12.32 -13.99 -1.16
CA GLY A 268 11.35 -12.90 -1.00
C GLY A 268 10.45 -12.63 -2.21
N ASP A 269 10.63 -13.29 -3.36
CA ASP A 269 9.69 -13.21 -4.51
C ASP A 269 8.26 -13.60 -4.10
N TRP A 270 8.14 -14.50 -3.12
CA TRP A 270 6.87 -14.95 -2.55
C TRP A 270 6.00 -13.81 -1.99
N ALA A 271 6.59 -12.68 -1.58
CA ALA A 271 5.87 -11.58 -0.93
C ALA A 271 4.87 -10.86 -1.86
N VAL A 272 5.09 -10.91 -3.18
CA VAL A 272 4.20 -10.32 -4.19
C VAL A 272 3.37 -11.43 -4.82
N ASP A 273 2.03 -11.35 -4.70
CA ASP A 273 1.16 -12.34 -5.35
C ASP A 273 1.18 -12.19 -6.87
N LYS A 274 1.17 -13.31 -7.57
CA LYS A 274 0.97 -13.39 -9.02
C LYS A 274 -0.47 -13.06 -9.42
N GLN A 275 -1.44 -13.26 -8.52
CA GLN A 275 -2.84 -12.93 -8.76
C GLN A 275 -3.13 -11.44 -8.59
N TRP A 276 -2.25 -10.66 -7.96
CA TRP A 276 -2.46 -9.22 -7.87
C TRP A 276 -2.27 -8.55 -9.24
N PRO A 277 -3.17 -7.62 -9.64
CA PRO A 277 -4.13 -6.89 -8.81
C PRO A 277 -5.57 -7.43 -8.83
N GLU A 278 -5.80 -8.65 -9.30
CA GLU A 278 -7.16 -9.20 -9.43
C GLU A 278 -7.87 -9.27 -8.08
N TRP A 279 -9.12 -8.79 -8.07
CA TRP A 279 -9.94 -8.79 -6.87
C TRP A 279 -10.56 -10.16 -6.64
N ASN A 280 -10.12 -10.84 -5.58
CA ASN A 280 -10.70 -12.09 -5.11
C ASN A 280 -11.19 -11.94 -3.67
N THR A 281 -12.49 -12.20 -3.48
CA THR A 281 -13.14 -12.16 -2.16
C THR A 281 -12.71 -13.33 -1.29
N GLU A 282 -12.37 -14.47 -1.89
CA GLU A 282 -12.01 -15.68 -1.16
C GLU A 282 -10.52 -15.75 -0.82
N PHE A 283 -10.21 -16.55 0.20
CA PHE A 283 -8.83 -16.92 0.50
C PHE A 283 -8.39 -18.00 -0.48
N ALA A 284 -7.52 -17.63 -1.40
CA ALA A 284 -6.77 -18.58 -2.21
C ALA A 284 -5.40 -18.81 -1.54
N PRO A 285 -5.14 -19.98 -0.92
CA PRO A 285 -3.81 -20.28 -0.44
C PRO A 285 -2.86 -20.44 -1.63
N SER A 286 -1.60 -20.12 -1.43
CA SER A 286 -0.64 -19.70 -2.46
C SER A 286 -0.25 -20.69 -3.57
N SER A 287 -0.96 -21.76 -3.91
CA SER A 287 -0.44 -22.92 -4.69
C SER A 287 0.91 -23.48 -4.18
N PRO A 288 1.09 -24.80 -4.07
CA PRO A 288 2.44 -25.33 -3.89
C PRO A 288 3.28 -24.87 -5.09
N LEU A 289 4.29 -24.04 -4.86
CA LEU A 289 5.32 -23.82 -5.88
C LEU A 289 5.91 -25.21 -6.18
N PRO A 290 5.95 -25.62 -7.46
CA PRO A 290 6.47 -26.94 -7.86
C PRO A 290 7.92 -27.14 -7.40
#